data_AF-A0A6N9C063-F1
#
_entry.id   AF-A0A6N9C063-F1
#
_cell.length_a   1.000
_cell.length_b   1.000
_cell.length_c   1.000
_cell.angle_alpha   90.00
_cell.angle_beta   90.00
_cell.angle_gamma   90.00
#
_symmetry.space_group_name_H-M   'P 1'
#
loop_
_entity.id
_entity.type
_entity.pdbx_description
1 polymer ?
#
loop_
_entity_poly.entity_id
_entity_poly.type
_entity_poly.pdbx_seq_one_letter_code
_entity_poly.pdbx_strand_id
1 'polypeptide(L)'
;MADTPAQEMIVTWGDPRETKPCDLLPPGAFYGEEAPRPPAELLRSCGVDAGIPIGPKSRTVEMGLFSECAGWRTPPTAAELYHAMRAPRPTTRQALVMRTWLRAASFSELLGGWIEYAYTWRDLVQAAHRTGPHRNELKHWLNDFARPDHRSR
;
A
#
# COMPACT_ATOMS: atom_id res chain seq x y z
N MET A 1 -18.09 3.28 -38.92
CA MET A 1 -17.18 3.24 -37.76
C MET A 1 -18.05 3.41 -36.53
N ALA A 2 -18.26 2.34 -35.76
CA ALA A 2 -19.05 2.39 -34.54
C ALA A 2 -18.09 2.67 -33.37
N ASP A 3 -18.24 3.85 -32.77
CA ASP A 3 -17.57 4.21 -31.51
C ASP A 3 -18.08 3.26 -30.43
N THR A 4 -17.17 2.44 -29.89
CA THR A 4 -17.47 1.64 -28.70
C THR A 4 -17.27 2.57 -27.49
N PRO A 5 -18.31 2.88 -26.70
CA PRO A 5 -18.13 3.71 -25.52
C PRO A 5 -17.26 2.94 -24.52
N ALA A 6 -16.21 3.59 -24.02
CA ALA A 6 -15.44 3.09 -22.90
C ALA A 6 -16.40 2.90 -21.71
N GLN A 7 -16.67 1.66 -21.33
CA GLN A 7 -17.34 1.37 -20.07
C GLN A 7 -16.42 1.85 -18.95
N GLU A 8 -16.73 3.00 -18.37
CA GLU A 8 -16.16 3.41 -17.09
C GLU A 8 -16.53 2.35 -16.06
N MET A 9 -15.55 1.52 -15.71
CA MET A 9 -15.67 0.55 -14.65
C MET A 9 -15.64 1.32 -13.32
N ILE A 10 -16.78 1.88 -12.94
CA ILE A 10 -16.97 2.50 -11.63
C ILE A 10 -16.89 1.38 -10.61
N VAL A 11 -15.73 1.24 -9.97
CA VAL A 11 -15.58 0.39 -8.80
C VAL A 11 -16.39 1.04 -7.69
N THR A 12 -17.59 0.51 -7.43
CA THR A 12 -18.41 0.89 -6.31
C THR A 12 -17.83 0.28 -5.03
N TRP A 13 -16.86 0.98 -4.45
CA TRP A 13 -16.49 0.76 -3.05
C TRP A 13 -17.72 1.12 -2.20
N GLY A 14 -18.21 0.17 -1.39
CA GLY A 14 -19.39 0.38 -0.55
C GLY A 14 -19.27 1.64 0.34
N ASP A 15 -20.41 2.15 0.83
CA ASP A 15 -20.45 3.38 1.63
C ASP A 15 -19.43 3.31 2.79
N PRO A 16 -18.41 4.20 2.82
CA PRO A 16 -17.38 4.17 3.86
C PRO A 16 -17.94 4.38 5.28
N ARG A 17 -19.19 4.84 5.41
CA ARG A 17 -19.88 5.06 6.68
C ARG A 17 -20.54 3.81 7.26
N GLU A 18 -20.72 2.74 6.49
CA GLU A 18 -21.34 1.48 6.94
C GLU A 18 -20.32 0.41 7.38
N THR A 19 -19.09 0.80 7.66
CA THR A 19 -18.02 -0.15 7.99
C THR A 19 -18.12 -0.61 9.44
N LYS A 20 -18.72 -1.79 9.65
CA LYS A 20 -18.58 -2.56 10.90
C LYS A 20 -17.09 -2.60 11.30
N PRO A 21 -16.76 -2.57 12.61
CA PRO A 21 -15.38 -2.73 13.05
C PRO A 21 -14.77 -3.96 12.37
N CYS A 22 -13.80 -3.72 11.51
CA CYS A 22 -13.09 -4.77 10.81
C CYS A 22 -11.71 -4.87 11.44
N ASP A 23 -11.36 -6.08 11.86
CA ASP A 23 -10.01 -6.38 12.26
C ASP A 23 -9.17 -6.60 11.01
N LEU A 24 -7.93 -6.12 11.06
CA LEU A 24 -6.98 -6.39 9.99
C LEU A 24 -6.64 -7.87 10.05
N LEU A 25 -6.77 -8.58 8.93
CA LEU A 25 -6.45 -10.00 8.85
C LEU A 25 -4.98 -10.25 9.23
N PRO A 26 -4.65 -11.42 9.79
CA PRO A 26 -3.26 -11.74 10.13
C PRO A 26 -2.39 -11.75 8.86
N PRO A 27 -1.07 -11.46 8.95
CA PRO A 27 -0.17 -11.47 7.79
C PRO A 27 -0.20 -12.79 7.00
N GLY A 28 -0.52 -13.91 7.66
CA GLY A 28 -0.70 -15.20 6.99
C GLY A 28 -1.90 -15.29 6.04
N ALA A 29 -2.87 -14.38 6.10
CA ALA A 29 -3.93 -14.35 5.09
C ALA A 29 -3.42 -13.90 3.70
N PHE A 30 -2.19 -13.40 3.63
CA PHE A 30 -1.56 -12.83 2.44
C PHE A 30 -0.47 -13.78 1.89
N TYR A 31 -0.69 -15.10 1.96
CA TYR A 31 0.32 -16.11 1.60
C TYR A 31 0.57 -16.27 0.09
N GLY A 32 -0.39 -15.88 -0.76
CA GLY A 32 -0.34 -16.08 -2.23
C GLY A 32 0.48 -15.05 -3.04
N GLU A 33 1.14 -14.10 -2.39
CA GLU A 33 1.85 -13.03 -3.07
C GLU A 33 3.35 -13.05 -2.72
N GLU A 34 4.11 -13.86 -3.44
CA GLU A 34 5.45 -13.39 -3.80
C GLU A 34 5.22 -12.11 -4.60
N ALA A 35 5.79 -10.96 -4.21
CA ALA A 35 5.78 -9.80 -5.09
C ALA A 35 6.42 -10.28 -6.40
N PRO A 36 5.64 -10.51 -7.47
CA PRO A 36 6.18 -11.13 -8.66
C PRO A 36 7.24 -10.15 -9.13
N ARG A 37 8.53 -10.54 -9.24
CA ARG A 37 9.51 -9.67 -9.93
C ARG A 37 8.80 -9.15 -11.17
N PRO A 38 8.74 -7.84 -11.42
CA PRO A 38 7.91 -7.34 -12.50
C PRO A 38 8.38 -8.06 -13.76
N PRO A 39 7.49 -8.75 -14.49
CA PRO A 39 7.71 -8.80 -15.92
C PRO A 39 7.78 -7.33 -16.30
N ALA A 40 8.93 -6.84 -16.76
CA ALA A 40 9.07 -5.45 -17.22
C ALA A 40 7.99 -5.10 -18.26
N GLU A 41 7.35 -6.10 -18.86
CA GLU A 41 6.16 -6.04 -19.71
C GLU A 41 4.88 -5.56 -19.00
N LEU A 42 4.61 -5.97 -17.75
CA LEU A 42 3.38 -5.58 -17.04
C LEU A 42 3.42 -4.10 -16.64
N LEU A 43 4.58 -3.65 -16.16
CA LEU A 43 4.87 -2.23 -15.93
C LEU A 43 4.72 -1.43 -17.24
N ARG A 44 5.34 -1.88 -18.34
CA ARG A 44 5.19 -1.22 -19.65
C ARG A 44 3.74 -1.16 -20.14
N SER A 45 2.93 -2.21 -19.90
CA SER A 45 1.51 -2.24 -20.29
C SER A 45 0.64 -1.24 -19.54
N CYS A 46 1.04 -0.85 -18.33
CA CYS A 46 0.38 0.19 -17.55
C CYS A 46 0.92 1.61 -17.84
N GLY A 47 1.73 1.78 -18.90
CA GLY A 47 2.36 3.06 -19.22
C GLY A 47 3.46 3.46 -18.22
N VAL A 48 3.91 2.52 -17.40
CA VAL A 48 5.04 2.70 -16.49
C VAL A 48 6.33 2.46 -17.27
N ASP A 49 7.02 3.54 -17.61
CA ASP A 49 8.32 3.50 -18.29
C ASP A 49 9.32 2.62 -17.52
N ALA A 50 10.24 1.99 -18.26
CA ALA A 50 11.33 1.15 -17.72
C ALA A 50 12.30 1.88 -16.76
N GLY A 51 12.06 3.17 -16.49
CA GLY A 51 12.82 4.02 -15.57
C GLY A 51 12.14 4.28 -14.23
N ILE A 52 10.97 3.68 -13.92
CA ILE A 52 10.34 3.92 -12.61
C ILE A 52 11.23 3.35 -11.49
N PRO A 53 11.60 4.17 -10.50
CA PRO A 53 12.34 3.73 -9.34
C PRO A 53 11.58 2.63 -8.58
N ILE A 54 12.26 1.53 -8.24
CA ILE A 54 11.69 0.39 -7.52
C ILE A 54 12.33 0.19 -6.14
N GLY A 55 11.66 -0.55 -5.27
CA GLY A 55 12.18 -0.97 -3.98
C GLY A 55 12.48 0.23 -3.07
N PRO A 56 13.72 0.39 -2.55
CA PRO A 56 14.07 1.50 -1.66
C PRO A 56 14.06 2.87 -2.34
N LYS A 57 14.04 2.92 -3.68
CA LYS A 57 13.95 4.16 -4.45
C LYS A 57 12.52 4.46 -4.93
N SER A 58 11.55 3.61 -4.60
CA SER A 58 10.13 3.77 -4.98
C SER A 58 9.66 5.21 -4.77
N ARG A 59 9.04 5.80 -5.80
CA ARG A 59 8.52 7.17 -5.74
C ARG A 59 7.44 7.29 -4.66
N THR A 60 6.65 6.25 -4.46
CA THR A 60 5.70 6.15 -3.34
C THR A 60 6.40 6.29 -1.99
N VAL A 61 7.53 5.60 -1.81
CA VAL A 61 8.33 5.69 -0.59
C VAL A 61 8.97 7.07 -0.45
N GLU A 62 9.40 7.69 -1.55
CA GLU A 62 9.93 9.06 -1.56
C GLU A 62 8.87 10.12 -1.25
N MET A 63 7.64 9.93 -1.72
CA MET A 63 6.53 10.87 -1.55
C MET A 63 5.73 10.68 -0.27
N GLY A 64 5.74 9.46 0.31
CA GLY A 64 4.89 9.10 1.47
C GLY A 64 5.18 9.86 2.77
N LEU A 65 6.19 10.74 2.80
CA LEU A 65 6.66 11.39 4.02
C LEU A 65 6.35 12.89 4.09
N PHE A 66 5.72 13.46 3.06
CA PHE A 66 5.29 14.87 3.05
C PHE A 66 3.99 15.10 3.85
N SER A 67 3.83 14.45 5.00
CA SER A 67 2.84 14.88 5.97
C SER A 67 3.41 16.06 6.76
N GLU A 68 3.05 17.28 6.35
CA GLU A 68 3.35 18.54 7.04
C GLU A 68 2.80 18.59 8.49
N CYS A 69 2.00 17.61 8.92
CA CYS A 69 1.23 17.67 10.18
C CYS A 69 1.80 16.84 11.35
N ALA A 70 2.92 16.13 11.19
CA ALA A 70 3.40 15.20 12.23
C ALA A 70 4.41 15.79 13.23
N GLY A 71 4.71 17.10 13.16
CA GLY A 71 5.54 17.78 14.16
C GLY A 71 6.96 17.23 14.28
N TRP A 72 7.49 16.61 13.21
CA TRP A 72 8.80 15.99 13.21
C TRP A 72 9.89 17.05 13.45
N ARG A 73 10.71 16.86 14.49
CA ARG A 73 11.96 17.64 14.63
C ARG A 73 12.91 17.40 13.46
N THR A 74 12.92 16.16 12.95
CA THR A 74 13.66 15.76 11.75
C THR A 74 12.73 14.91 10.88
N PRO A 75 12.35 15.41 9.69
CA PRO A 75 11.49 14.67 8.77
C PRO A 75 12.06 13.29 8.47
N PRO A 76 11.22 12.24 8.42
CA PRO A 76 11.68 10.93 8.00
C PRO A 76 12.09 10.95 6.51
N THR A 77 13.01 10.06 6.16
CA THR A 77 13.47 9.88 4.77
C THR A 77 12.81 8.67 4.11
N ALA A 78 12.78 8.64 2.78
CA ALA A 78 12.29 7.50 2.00
C ALA A 78 12.90 6.17 2.49
N ALA A 79 14.24 6.16 2.68
CA ALA A 79 14.95 5.00 3.22
C ALA A 79 14.45 4.61 4.63
N GLU A 80 14.17 5.59 5.50
CA GLU A 80 13.63 5.31 6.82
C GLU A 80 12.24 4.64 6.76
N LEU A 81 11.34 5.09 5.87
CA LEU A 81 10.04 4.44 5.65
C LEU A 81 10.21 3.03 5.11
N TYR A 82 11.05 2.85 4.09
CA TYR A 82 11.35 1.55 3.49
C TYR A 82 11.86 0.56 4.55
N HIS A 83 12.81 0.98 5.38
CA HIS A 83 13.36 0.16 6.46
C HIS A 83 12.34 -0.08 7.57
N ALA A 84 11.54 0.92 7.95
CA ALA A 84 10.51 0.79 8.98
C ALA A 84 9.47 -0.28 8.61
N MET A 85 9.07 -0.33 7.34
CA MET A 85 8.09 -1.29 6.86
C MET A 85 8.59 -2.73 6.94
N ARG A 86 9.86 -2.95 6.62
CA ARG A 86 10.49 -4.28 6.60
C ARG A 86 11.09 -4.70 7.93
N ALA A 87 11.21 -3.80 8.91
CA ALA A 87 11.84 -4.10 10.19
C ALA A 87 11.03 -5.16 10.96
N PRO A 88 11.59 -6.35 11.27
CA PRO A 88 10.89 -7.37 12.04
C PRO A 88 10.52 -6.87 13.44
N ARG A 89 11.38 -6.02 14.01
CA ARG A 89 11.22 -5.32 15.29
C ARG A 89 11.53 -3.83 15.09
N PRO A 90 10.53 -3.00 14.76
CA PRO A 90 10.78 -1.58 14.50
C PRO A 90 11.17 -0.85 15.78
N THR A 91 12.08 0.13 15.66
CA THR A 91 12.30 1.11 16.74
C THR A 91 11.06 1.97 16.96
N THR A 92 10.97 2.67 18.09
CA THR A 92 9.88 3.62 18.36
C THR A 92 9.72 4.63 17.22
N ARG A 93 10.83 5.12 16.67
CA ARG A 93 10.82 6.07 15.55
C ARG A 93 10.27 5.42 14.28
N GLN A 94 10.74 4.24 13.91
CA GLN A 94 10.25 3.51 12.74
C GLN A 94 8.75 3.19 12.85
N ALA A 95 8.29 2.78 14.04
CA ALA A 95 6.87 2.54 14.28
C ALA A 95 6.04 3.82 14.12
N LEU A 96 6.52 4.97 14.59
CA LEU A 96 5.85 6.26 14.40
C LEU A 96 5.83 6.69 12.93
N VAL A 97 6.93 6.54 12.20
CA VAL A 97 7.01 6.84 10.77
C VAL A 97 5.98 6.04 10.00
N MET A 98 5.97 4.72 10.22
CA MET A 98 5.04 3.81 9.56
C MET A 98 3.59 4.11 9.95
N ARG A 99 3.31 4.39 11.23
CA ARG A 99 1.97 4.77 11.68
C ARG A 99 1.47 6.05 11.01
N THR A 100 2.32 7.08 10.96
CA THR A 100 1.98 8.36 10.34
C THR A 100 1.70 8.17 8.85
N TRP A 101 2.55 7.43 8.15
CA TRP A 101 2.33 7.12 6.74
C TRP A 101 1.03 6.35 6.52
N LEU A 102 0.77 5.25 7.23
CA LEU A 102 -0.48 4.47 7.09
C LEU A 102 -1.75 5.29 7.38
N ARG A 103 -1.67 6.30 8.25
CA ARG A 103 -2.80 7.20 8.53
C ARG A 103 -3.04 8.22 7.43
N ALA A 104 -2.02 8.56 6.64
CA ALA A 104 -2.11 9.55 5.57
C ALA A 104 -2.30 8.91 4.19
N ALA A 105 -1.69 7.73 3.97
CA ALA A 105 -1.64 7.06 2.69
C ALA A 105 -3.06 6.84 2.14
N SER A 106 -3.23 7.27 0.90
CA SER A 106 -4.35 6.94 0.05
C SER A 106 -4.20 5.51 -0.50
N PHE A 107 -5.30 4.94 -0.98
CA PHE A 107 -5.27 3.64 -1.64
C PHE A 107 -4.28 3.60 -2.81
N SER A 108 -4.26 4.65 -3.66
CA SER A 108 -3.36 4.73 -4.81
C SER A 108 -1.88 4.74 -4.43
N GLU A 109 -1.52 5.34 -3.29
CA GLU A 109 -0.14 5.28 -2.78
C GLU A 109 0.20 3.88 -2.26
N LEU A 110 -0.74 3.20 -1.60
CA LEU A 110 -0.50 1.81 -1.17
C LEU A 110 -0.32 0.88 -2.38
N LEU A 111 -1.19 1.02 -3.38
CA LEU A 111 -1.07 0.25 -4.61
C LEU A 111 0.23 0.60 -5.37
N GLY A 112 0.59 1.89 -5.43
CA GLY A 112 1.83 2.36 -6.05
C GLY A 112 3.07 1.74 -5.43
N GLY A 113 3.16 1.70 -4.09
CA GLY A 113 4.30 1.09 -3.40
C GLY A 113 4.41 -0.43 -3.65
N TRP A 114 3.28 -1.11 -3.78
CA TRP A 114 3.24 -2.53 -4.18
C TRP A 114 3.68 -2.71 -5.64
N ILE A 115 3.15 -1.92 -6.58
CA ILE A 115 3.54 -1.93 -8.01
C ILE A 115 5.03 -1.61 -8.18
N GLU A 116 5.57 -0.71 -7.37
CA GLU A 116 6.98 -0.30 -7.35
C GLU A 116 7.88 -1.25 -6.55
N TYR A 117 7.35 -2.38 -6.08
CA TYR A 117 8.12 -3.40 -5.34
C TYR A 117 8.78 -2.89 -4.06
N ALA A 118 8.26 -1.83 -3.46
CA ALA A 118 8.72 -1.37 -2.16
C ALA A 118 8.48 -2.45 -1.09
N TYR A 119 7.39 -3.22 -1.22
CA TYR A 119 6.94 -4.22 -0.26
C TYR A 119 5.96 -5.23 -0.89
N THR A 120 5.71 -6.33 -0.18
CA THR A 120 4.55 -7.21 -0.41
C THR A 120 3.34 -6.74 0.44
N TRP A 121 2.11 -7.14 0.09
CA TRP A 121 0.96 -6.89 1.00
C TRP A 121 1.17 -7.51 2.38
N ARG A 122 1.85 -8.67 2.45
CA ARG A 122 2.23 -9.29 3.73
C ARG A 122 3.13 -8.36 4.56
N ASP A 123 4.16 -7.79 3.96
CA ASP A 123 5.06 -6.85 4.65
C ASP A 123 4.28 -5.64 5.17
N LEU A 124 3.41 -5.08 4.33
CA LEU A 124 2.58 -3.92 4.68
C LEU A 124 1.64 -4.23 5.85
N VAL A 125 0.93 -5.36 5.79
CA VAL A 125 0.02 -5.81 6.84
C VAL A 125 0.78 -6.12 8.13
N GLN A 126 1.95 -6.75 8.03
CA GLN A 126 2.81 -7.01 9.18
C GLN A 126 3.29 -5.70 9.82
N ALA A 127 3.66 -4.71 9.01
CA ALA A 127 4.00 -3.37 9.49
C ALA A 127 2.80 -2.64 10.12
N ALA A 128 1.60 -2.80 9.56
CA ALA A 128 0.37 -2.27 10.13
C ALA A 128 0.09 -2.88 11.51
N HIS A 129 0.12 -4.21 11.67
CA HIS A 129 -0.08 -4.85 12.98
C HIS A 129 0.88 -4.35 14.06
N ARG A 130 2.11 -3.97 13.71
CA ARG A 130 3.13 -3.47 14.65
C ARG A 130 2.94 -2.00 15.07
N THR A 131 2.10 -1.24 14.38
CA THR A 131 2.01 0.23 14.53
C THR A 131 0.76 0.72 15.24
N GLY A 132 -0.09 -0.20 15.70
CA GLY A 132 -1.27 0.08 16.52
C GLY A 132 -2.56 0.22 15.70
N PRO A 133 -3.58 0.95 16.22
CA PRO A 133 -4.88 1.02 15.58
C PRO A 133 -4.86 1.84 14.29
N HIS A 134 -5.58 1.35 13.29
CA HIS A 134 -5.71 1.91 11.94
C HIS A 134 -7.15 2.29 11.61
N ARG A 135 -7.32 3.18 10.63
CA ARG A 135 -8.64 3.53 10.07
C ARG A 135 -9.32 2.28 9.50
N ASN A 136 -10.63 2.14 9.68
CA ASN A 136 -11.39 0.99 9.13
C ASN A 136 -11.24 0.90 7.60
N GLU A 137 -11.24 2.04 6.91
CA GLU A 137 -11.01 2.15 5.47
C GLU A 137 -9.70 1.45 5.02
N LEU A 138 -8.58 1.74 5.67
CA LEU A 138 -7.30 1.08 5.39
C LEU A 138 -7.39 -0.44 5.58
N LYS A 139 -8.05 -0.88 6.66
CA LYS A 139 -8.20 -2.31 6.95
C LYS A 139 -9.09 -3.00 5.91
N HIS A 140 -10.14 -2.34 5.44
CA HIS A 140 -10.99 -2.84 4.36
C HIS A 140 -10.19 -3.04 3.08
N TRP A 141 -9.48 -1.99 2.64
CA TRP A 141 -8.63 -2.10 1.46
C TRP A 141 -7.66 -3.25 1.58
N LEU A 142 -6.90 -3.35 2.67
CA LEU A 142 -5.94 -4.43 2.85
C LEU A 142 -6.62 -5.81 2.90
N ASN A 143 -7.74 -5.95 3.62
CA ASN A 143 -8.45 -7.23 3.72
C ASN A 143 -9.05 -7.69 2.38
N ASP A 144 -9.46 -6.78 1.50
CA ASP A 144 -9.98 -7.14 0.19
C ASP A 144 -8.91 -7.79 -0.71
N PHE A 145 -7.63 -7.42 -0.55
CA PHE A 145 -6.51 -8.09 -1.24
C PHE A 145 -6.20 -9.49 -0.70
N ALA A 146 -6.62 -9.83 0.51
CA ALA A 146 -6.48 -11.19 1.03
C ALA A 146 -7.52 -12.17 0.45
N ARG A 147 -8.57 -11.67 -0.21
CA ARG A 147 -9.67 -12.49 -0.72
C ARG A 147 -9.35 -13.02 -2.13
N PRO A 148 -9.25 -14.35 -2.33
CA PRO A 148 -8.95 -14.92 -3.63
C PRO A 148 -10.04 -14.71 -4.69
N ASP A 149 -11.28 -14.37 -4.29
CA ASP A 149 -12.47 -14.43 -5.16
C ASP A 149 -12.75 -13.19 -6.04
N HIS A 150 -11.94 -12.12 -5.96
CA HIS A 150 -12.15 -10.94 -6.81
C HIS A 150 -11.48 -11.01 -8.20
N ARG A 151 -10.81 -12.11 -8.55
CA ARG A 151 -10.19 -12.32 -9.89
C ARG A 151 -11.09 -13.04 -10.90
N SER A 152 -12.38 -13.20 -10.61
CA SER A 152 -13.31 -13.92 -11.48
C SER A 152 -14.69 -13.27 -11.53
N ARG A 153 -14.77 -12.01 -11.97
CA ARG A 153 -15.98 -11.43 -12.57
C ARG A 153 -15.62 -10.47 -13.67
#